data_AF-A0A4Y2NA01-F1
#
_entry.id   AF-A0A4Y2NA01-F1
#
_cell.length_a   1.000
_cell.length_b   1.000
_cell.length_c   1.000
_cell.angle_alpha   90.00
_cell.angle_beta   90.00
_cell.angle_gamma   90.00
#
_symmetry.space_group_name_H-M   'P 1'
#
loop_
_entity.id
_entity.type
_entity.pdbx_description
1 polymer ?
#
loop_
_entity_poly.entity_id
_entity_poly.type
_entity_poly.pdbx_seq_one_letter_code
_entity_poly.pdbx_strand_id
1 'polypeptide(L)'
;MLALKLHLEDKALKFLSNYISNEQQNNYDELVKILKKKFSKSQSFEVLQNKFNKIVQQPGHSVKDLAEEISNAANKYFNSATSENPAICTLTEKMKFLKFMESLRLDI
;
A
#
# COMPACT_ATOMS: atom_id res chain seq x y z
N MET A 1 7.82 21.50 -14.94
CA MET A 1 6.40 21.40 -15.36
C MET A 1 6.18 20.66 -16.68
N LEU A 2 7.01 20.87 -17.72
CA LEU A 2 6.87 20.19 -19.04
C LEU A 2 6.99 18.66 -18.99
N ALA A 3 7.92 18.12 -18.20
CA ALA A 3 8.18 16.66 -18.18
C ALA A 3 6.96 15.83 -17.74
N LEU A 4 6.24 16.24 -16.70
CA LEU A 4 5.10 15.45 -16.19
C LEU A 4 3.94 15.41 -17.19
N LYS A 5 3.67 16.53 -17.87
CA LYS A 5 2.61 16.62 -18.89
C LYS A 5 2.90 15.73 -20.11
N LEU A 6 4.18 15.50 -20.43
CA LEU A 6 4.58 14.61 -21.53
C LEU A 6 4.26 13.12 -21.24
N HIS A 7 4.10 12.74 -19.98
CA HIS A 7 3.85 11.36 -19.56
C HIS A 7 2.38 11.09 -19.21
N LEU A 8 1.48 12.05 -19.42
CA LEU A 8 0.09 11.94 -19.03
C LEU A 8 -0.83 11.98 -20.24
N GLU A 9 -1.74 11.01 -20.30
CA GLU A 9 -2.70 10.90 -21.38
C GLU A 9 -4.00 11.66 -21.06
N ASP A 10 -4.58 12.28 -22.09
CA ASP A 10 -5.89 12.93 -22.19
C ASP A 10 -6.63 13.24 -20.88
N LYS A 11 -7.19 12.22 -20.21
CA LYS A 11 -8.01 12.41 -19.01
C LYS A 11 -7.18 12.89 -17.81
N ALA A 12 -5.96 12.39 -17.64
CA ALA A 12 -5.06 12.83 -16.58
C ALA A 12 -4.54 14.25 -16.83
N LEU A 13 -4.28 14.59 -18.10
CA LEU A 13 -3.82 15.91 -18.50
C LEU A 13 -4.92 16.97 -18.37
N LYS A 14 -6.16 16.63 -18.71
CA LYS A 14 -7.35 17.44 -18.43
C LYS A 14 -7.57 17.63 -16.93
N PHE A 15 -7.37 16.58 -16.12
CA PHE A 15 -7.49 16.69 -14.67
C PHE A 15 -6.49 17.71 -14.10
N LEU A 16 -5.20 17.59 -14.47
CA LEU A 16 -4.19 18.55 -14.02
C LEU A 16 -4.52 19.98 -14.44
N SER A 17 -4.87 20.16 -15.71
CA SER A 17 -5.07 21.50 -16.28
C SER A 17 -6.31 22.21 -15.73
N ASN A 18 -7.36 21.46 -15.38
CA ASN A 18 -8.65 22.04 -14.98
C ASN A 18 -8.85 22.09 -13.46
N TYR A 19 -8.16 21.24 -12.68
CA TYR A 19 -8.45 21.07 -11.24
C TYR A 19 -7.26 21.34 -10.32
N ILE A 20 -6.06 21.60 -10.85
CA ILE A 20 -4.86 21.89 -10.05
C ILE A 20 -4.26 23.21 -10.54
N SER A 21 -4.01 24.16 -9.63
CA SER A 21 -3.45 25.47 -10.01
C SER A 21 -2.00 25.34 -10.50
N ASN A 22 -1.51 26.35 -11.24
CA ASN A 22 -0.12 26.35 -11.69
C ASN A 22 0.88 26.38 -10.50
N GLU A 23 0.56 27.08 -9.42
CA GLU A 23 1.38 27.07 -8.20
C GLU A 23 1.46 25.65 -7.60
N GLN A 24 0.32 24.97 -7.46
CA GLN A 24 0.27 23.60 -6.95
C GLN A 24 0.96 22.60 -7.89
N GLN A 25 0.87 22.80 -9.21
CA GLN A 25 1.57 21.97 -10.20
C GLN A 25 3.09 22.17 -10.18
N ASN A 26 3.57 23.34 -9.73
CA ASN A 26 5.00 23.66 -9.66
C ASN A 26 5.66 23.22 -8.34
N ASN A 27 4.86 22.90 -7.33
CA ASN A 27 5.32 22.28 -6.08
C ASN A 27 5.14 20.76 -6.14
N TYR A 28 6.25 20.01 -6.18
CA TYR A 28 6.22 18.56 -6.29
C TYR A 28 5.50 17.89 -5.11
N ASP A 29 5.78 18.31 -3.87
CA ASP A 29 5.21 17.67 -2.68
C ASP A 29 3.71 17.89 -2.58
N GLU A 30 3.28 19.10 -2.92
CA GLU A 30 1.86 19.47 -2.93
C GLU A 30 1.10 18.73 -4.04
N LEU A 31 1.70 18.65 -5.23
CA LEU A 31 1.14 17.89 -6.35
C LEU A 31 0.99 16.40 -5.99
N VAL A 32 2.02 15.77 -5.44
CA VAL A 32 1.97 14.37 -5.01
C VAL A 32 0.88 14.16 -3.96
N LYS A 33 0.73 15.10 -3.01
CA LYS A 33 -0.32 15.03 -1.97
C LYS A 33 -1.72 15.08 -2.57
N ILE A 34 -1.99 15.97 -3.53
CA ILE A 34 -3.29 16.08 -4.20
C ILE A 34 -3.59 14.82 -5.01
N LEU A 35 -2.62 14.34 -5.79
CA LEU A 35 -2.79 13.15 -6.62
C LEU A 35 -3.04 11.91 -5.76
N LYS A 36 -2.27 11.71 -4.68
CA LYS A 36 -2.52 10.64 -3.71
C LYS A 36 -3.91 10.78 -3.11
N LYS A 37 -4.33 11.97 -2.67
CA LYS A 37 -5.66 12.15 -2.08
C LYS A 37 -6.80 11.82 -3.05
N LYS A 38 -6.66 12.19 -4.33
CA LYS A 38 -7.71 12.01 -5.35
C LYS A 38 -7.78 10.58 -5.89
N PHE A 39 -6.62 9.96 -6.12
CA PHE A 39 -6.52 8.70 -6.88
C PHE A 39 -6.09 7.50 -6.04
N SER A 40 -5.47 7.70 -4.87
CA SER A 40 -5.25 6.59 -3.95
C SER A 40 -6.59 6.15 -3.39
N LYS A 41 -7.06 4.99 -3.83
CA LYS A 41 -8.14 4.27 -3.15
C LYS A 41 -7.58 3.76 -1.83
N SER A 42 -7.68 4.56 -0.76
CA SER A 42 -7.49 4.02 0.58
C SER A 42 -8.59 2.99 0.80
N GLN A 43 -8.20 1.72 0.92
CA GLN A 43 -9.12 0.69 1.37
C GLN A 43 -9.42 0.97 2.84
N SER A 44 -10.67 0.76 3.27
CA SER A 44 -11.00 0.88 4.69
C SER A 44 -10.19 -0.11 5.51
N PHE A 45 -9.99 0.22 6.78
CA PHE A 45 -9.30 -0.66 7.73
C PHE A 45 -9.90 -2.07 7.73
N GLU A 46 -11.23 -2.17 7.74
CA GLU A 46 -11.97 -3.44 7.71
C GLU A 46 -11.67 -4.29 6.47
N VAL A 47 -11.58 -3.66 5.28
CA VAL A 47 -11.26 -4.38 4.04
C VAL A 47 -9.82 -4.91 4.08
N LEU A 48 -8.88 -4.11 4.58
CA LEU A 48 -7.48 -4.50 4.72
C LEU A 48 -7.32 -5.63 5.74
N GLN A 49 -8.00 -5.52 6.88
CA GLN A 49 -8.03 -6.54 7.93
C GLN A 49 -8.60 -7.86 7.39
N ASN A 50 -9.73 -7.82 6.71
CA ASN A 50 -10.38 -9.01 6.15
C ASN A 50 -9.49 -9.70 5.11
N LYS A 51 -8.80 -8.93 4.26
CA LYS A 51 -7.81 -9.47 3.32
C LYS A 51 -6.65 -10.14 4.04
N PHE A 52 -6.07 -9.46 5.04
CA PHE A 52 -4.97 -10.01 5.83
C PHE A 52 -5.37 -11.32 6.52
N ASN A 53 -6.53 -11.35 7.18
CA ASN A 53 -7.01 -12.52 7.91
C ASN A 53 -7.27 -13.73 7.02
N LYS A 54 -7.64 -13.52 5.75
CA LYS A 54 -7.91 -14.58 4.77
C LYS A 54 -6.69 -15.17 4.09
N ILE A 55 -5.50 -14.60 4.32
CA ILE A 55 -4.26 -15.19 3.80
C ILE A 55 -4.09 -16.57 4.42
N VAL A 56 -3.98 -17.58 3.57
CA VAL A 56 -3.69 -18.97 3.91
C VAL A 56 -2.88 -19.55 2.74
N GLN A 57 -1.92 -20.42 3.04
CA GLN A 57 -1.07 -21.00 2.03
C GLN A 57 -1.87 -21.97 1.14
N GLN A 58 -1.88 -21.69 -0.15
CA GLN A 58 -2.53 -22.53 -1.15
C GLN A 58 -1.61 -23.69 -1.58
N PRO A 59 -2.16 -24.79 -2.10
CA PRO A 59 -1.35 -25.84 -2.72
C PRO A 59 -0.45 -25.27 -3.82
N GLY A 60 0.84 -25.61 -3.78
CA GLY A 60 1.84 -25.09 -4.73
C GLY A 60 2.36 -23.69 -4.44
N HIS A 61 1.85 -23.01 -3.39
CA HIS A 61 2.34 -21.71 -2.97
C HIS A 61 3.62 -21.87 -2.12
N SER A 62 4.73 -21.27 -2.54
CA SER A 62 5.99 -21.40 -1.81
C SER A 62 5.92 -20.69 -0.46
N VAL A 63 6.72 -21.19 0.49
CA VAL A 63 6.84 -20.60 1.83
C VAL A 63 7.33 -19.15 1.76
N LYS A 64 8.23 -18.86 0.82
CA LYS A 64 8.76 -17.51 0.59
C LYS A 64 7.69 -16.56 0.07
N ASP A 65 6.92 -17.00 -0.93
CA ASP A 65 5.87 -16.17 -1.54
C ASP A 65 4.78 -15.85 -0.51
N LEU A 66 4.43 -16.83 0.35
CA LEU A 66 3.53 -16.62 1.49
C LEU A 66 4.05 -15.56 2.46
N ALA A 67 5.33 -15.65 2.86
CA ALA A 67 5.95 -14.68 3.76
C ALA A 67 5.94 -13.26 3.15
N GLU A 68 6.20 -13.16 1.85
CA GLU A 68 6.16 -11.89 1.12
C GLU A 68 4.74 -11.32 1.02
N GLU A 69 3.73 -12.16 0.75
CA GLU A 69 2.31 -11.75 0.73
C GLU A 69 1.88 -11.20 2.11
N ILE A 70 2.18 -11.93 3.18
CA ILE A 70 1.85 -11.55 4.56
C ILE A 70 2.55 -10.24 4.94
N SER A 71 3.84 -10.09 4.60
CA SER A 71 4.58 -8.86 4.86
C SER A 71 3.96 -7.66 4.13
N ASN A 72 3.64 -7.82 2.84
CA ASN A 72 3.00 -6.79 2.02
C ASN A 72 1.61 -6.40 2.54
N ALA A 73 0.81 -7.37 2.97
CA ALA A 73 -0.51 -7.14 3.54
C ALA A 73 -0.44 -6.46 4.91
N ALA A 74 0.44 -6.91 5.81
CA ALA A 74 0.64 -6.31 7.12
C ALA A 74 1.12 -4.85 7.01
N ASN A 75 2.09 -4.58 6.12
CA ASN A 75 2.58 -3.22 5.92
C ASN A 75 1.48 -2.25 5.45
N LYS A 76 0.54 -2.73 4.62
CA LYS A 76 -0.63 -1.96 4.18
C LYS A 76 -1.67 -1.77 5.30
N TYR A 77 -1.90 -2.81 6.10
CA TYR A 77 -2.88 -2.81 7.18
C TYR A 77 -2.47 -1.93 8.37
N PHE A 78 -1.21 -2.04 8.80
CA PHE A 78 -0.69 -1.27 9.94
C PHE A 78 -0.08 0.09 9.56
N ASN A 79 0.03 0.39 8.26
CA ASN A 79 0.75 1.56 7.76
C ASN A 79 2.17 1.68 8.36
N SER A 80 2.78 0.53 8.66
CA SER A 80 4.02 0.42 9.43
C SER A 80 5.26 0.71 8.61
N ALA A 81 5.18 0.62 7.27
CA ALA A 81 6.31 0.84 6.36
C ALA A 81 6.93 2.25 6.49
N THR A 82 6.23 3.19 7.12
CA THR A 82 6.69 4.56 7.36
C THR A 82 6.65 4.95 8.84
N SER A 83 6.43 4.00 9.76
CA SER A 83 6.34 4.33 11.19
C SER A 83 7.74 4.37 11.81
N GLU A 84 8.11 5.50 12.40
CA GLU A 84 9.35 5.63 13.18
C GLU A 84 9.20 5.10 14.61
N ASN A 85 7.98 4.69 15.01
CA ASN A 85 7.72 4.21 16.37
C ASN A 85 8.19 2.75 16.54
N PRO A 86 9.20 2.47 17.39
CA PRO A 86 9.75 1.13 17.55
C PRO A 86 8.73 0.11 18.06
N ALA A 87 7.77 0.54 18.88
CA ALA A 87 6.73 -0.33 19.42
C ALA A 87 5.74 -0.76 18.32
N ILE A 88 5.41 0.13 17.39
CA ILE A 88 4.55 -0.17 16.24
C ILE A 88 5.27 -1.13 15.28
N CYS A 89 6.56 -0.91 15.02
CA CYS A 89 7.38 -1.83 14.23
C CYS A 89 7.44 -3.23 14.86
N THR A 90 7.72 -3.30 16.16
CA THR A 90 7.78 -4.57 16.90
C THR A 90 6.45 -5.32 16.88
N LEU A 91 5.34 -4.61 17.11
CA LEU A 91 4.00 -5.20 17.05
C LEU A 91 3.69 -5.73 15.64
N THR A 92 4.06 -4.98 14.61
CA THR A 92 3.87 -5.38 13.21
C THR A 92 4.62 -6.68 12.90
N GLU A 93 5.90 -6.77 13.28
CA GLU A 93 6.70 -7.98 13.03
C GLU A 93 6.16 -9.20 13.78
N LYS A 94 5.72 -9.02 15.03
CA LYS A 94 5.04 -10.10 15.78
C LYS A 94 3.76 -10.57 15.08
N MET A 95 2.94 -9.65 14.58
CA MET A 95 1.71 -9.98 13.87
C MET A 95 1.99 -10.69 12.54
N LYS A 96 3.02 -10.26 11.78
CA LYS A 96 3.46 -10.95 10.56
C LYS A 96 3.85 -12.40 10.87
N PHE A 97 4.65 -12.61 11.91
CA PHE A 97 5.10 -13.93 12.31
C PHE A 97 3.94 -14.83 12.76
N LEU A 98 3.07 -14.34 13.64
CA LEU A 98 1.89 -15.10 14.09
C LEU A 98 0.99 -15.48 12.92
N LYS A 99 0.69 -14.52 12.05
CA LYS A 99 -0.16 -14.78 10.89
C LYS A 99 0.49 -15.78 9.94
N PHE A 100 1.80 -15.70 9.74
CA PHE A 100 2.54 -16.67 8.93
C PHE A 100 2.41 -18.09 9.47
N MET A 101 2.62 -18.28 10.77
CA MET A 101 2.44 -19.59 11.41
C MET A 101 1.01 -20.12 11.30
N GLU A 102 -0.01 -19.27 11.46
CA GLU A 102 -1.42 -19.64 11.29
C GLU A 102 -1.79 -19.98 9.83
N SER A 103 -1.06 -19.41 8.87
CA SER A 103 -1.37 -19.51 7.45
C SER A 103 -0.63 -20.64 6.75
N LEU A 104 0.40 -21.21 7.39
CA LEU A 104 1.09 -22.38 6.87
C LEU A 104 0.17 -23.60 6.87
N ARG A 105 0.28 -24.41 5.81
CA ARG A 105 -0.41 -25.70 5.80
C ARG A 105 0.29 -26.66 6.78
N LEU A 106 -0.49 -27.57 7.35
CA LEU A 106 -0.03 -28.57 8.33
C LEU A 106 0.91 -29.64 7.75
N ASP A 107 1.02 -29.72 6.42
CA ASP A 107 1.83 -30.69 5.69
C ASP A 107 3.28 -30.23 5.42
N ILE A 108 3.72 -29.17 6.09
CA ILE A 108 5.09 -28.61 6.08
C ILE A 108 5.75 -28.90 7.43
#